data_AF-A0A829NLP2-F1
#
_entry.id   AF-A0A829NLP2-F1
#
_cell.length_a   1.000
_cell.length_b   1.000
_cell.length_c   1.000
_cell.angle_alpha   90.00
_cell.angle_beta   90.00
_cell.angle_gamma   90.00
#
_symmetry.space_group_name_H-M   'P 1'
#
loop_
_entity.id
_entity.type
_entity.pdbx_description
1 polymer ?
#
loop_
_entity_poly.entity_id
_entity_poly.type
_entity_poly.pdbx_seq_one_letter_code
_entity_poly.pdbx_strand_id
1 'polypeptide(L)'
;MKKKIKYIGIVLVILFCCYNLFWYFGSYKPYNEFQKDFPEIEESGVKIYTDKDGFQYSVSVPDYLLWNGNLAIAESDVRYALIIWIKPFHQGISQGVLFNDYKDLNTQIMLSSSKKAEDQEDQWIVDENSTILTTIFEKANKVWNLGLK
;
A
#
# COMPACT_ATOMS: atom_id res chain seq x y z
N MET A 1 -1.70 39.33 -29.28
CA MET A 1 -2.44 38.11 -28.88
C MET A 1 -1.64 36.82 -29.09
N LYS A 2 -1.08 36.56 -30.28
CA LYS A 2 -0.30 35.33 -30.57
C LYS A 2 0.88 35.05 -29.59
N LYS A 3 1.63 36.08 -29.19
CA LYS A 3 2.71 35.93 -28.19
C LYS A 3 2.17 35.52 -26.81
N LYS A 4 1.07 36.10 -26.34
CA LYS A 4 0.43 35.75 -25.06
C LYS A 4 -0.06 34.29 -25.05
N ILE A 5 -0.64 33.83 -26.15
CA ILE A 5 -1.07 32.42 -26.32
C ILE A 5 0.14 31.47 -26.30
N LYS A 6 1.26 31.83 -26.95
CA LYS A 6 2.52 31.06 -26.87
C LYS A 6 3.03 30.93 -25.44
N TYR A 7 3.03 32.02 -24.67
CA TYR A 7 3.47 31.98 -23.26
C TYR A 7 2.56 31.10 -22.41
N ILE A 8 1.24 31.19 -22.59
CA ILE A 8 0.27 30.32 -21.90
C ILE A 8 0.56 28.85 -22.21
N GLY A 9 0.78 28.50 -23.49
CA GLY A 9 1.12 27.13 -23.89
C GLY A 9 2.41 26.63 -23.23
N ILE A 10 3.46 27.46 -23.19
CA ILE A 10 4.72 27.11 -22.52
C ILE A 10 4.50 26.88 -21.02
N VAL A 11 3.74 27.76 -20.35
CA VAL A 11 3.44 27.63 -18.92
C VAL A 11 2.67 26.34 -18.65
N LEU A 12 1.69 25.97 -19.48
CA LEU A 12 0.93 24.73 -19.32
C LEU A 12 1.82 23.49 -19.47
N VAL A 13 2.74 23.48 -20.44
CA VAL A 13 3.70 22.37 -20.61
C VAL A 13 4.61 22.26 -19.38
N ILE A 14 5.13 23.37 -18.87
CA ILE A 14 5.97 23.37 -17.67
C ILE A 14 5.19 22.83 -16.47
N LEU A 15 3.96 23.28 -16.24
CA LEU A 15 3.12 22.79 -15.15
C LEU A 15 2.84 21.29 -15.29
N PHE A 16 2.56 20.82 -16.50
CA PHE A 16 2.37 19.39 -16.76
C PHE A 16 3.63 18.58 -16.47
N CYS A 17 4.81 19.04 -16.90
CA CYS A 17 6.08 18.39 -16.58
C CYS A 17 6.36 18.38 -15.06
N CYS A 18 6.12 19.50 -14.37
CA CYS A 18 6.28 19.58 -12.92
C CYS A 18 5.35 18.62 -12.19
N TYR A 19 4.08 18.52 -12.61
CA TYR A 19 3.12 17.60 -12.01
C TYR A 19 3.54 16.14 -12.19
N ASN A 20 4.04 15.77 -13.37
CA ASN A 20 4.56 14.43 -13.65
C ASN A 20 5.75 14.08 -12.76
N LEU A 21 6.69 15.00 -12.59
CA LEU A 21 7.83 14.79 -11.69
C LEU A 21 7.36 14.64 -10.23
N PHE A 22 6.44 15.50 -9.81
CA PHE A 22 5.88 15.46 -8.46
C PHE A 22 5.17 14.14 -8.18
N TRP A 23 4.38 13.65 -9.14
CA TRP A 23 3.73 12.33 -9.07
C TRP A 23 4.75 11.19 -9.04
N TYR A 24 5.75 11.21 -9.93
CA TYR A 24 6.76 10.16 -10.00
C TYR A 24 7.52 10.00 -8.68
N PHE A 25 8.03 11.10 -8.12
CA PHE A 25 8.80 11.06 -6.87
C PHE A 25 7.93 10.91 -5.63
N GLY A 26 6.74 11.49 -5.64
CA GLY A 26 5.85 11.50 -4.48
C GLY A 26 5.04 10.22 -4.32
N SER A 27 4.69 9.54 -5.42
CA SER A 27 3.78 8.40 -5.40
C SER A 27 4.40 7.17 -6.05
N TYR A 28 4.72 7.19 -7.34
CA TYR A 28 5.13 5.98 -8.07
C TYR A 28 6.44 5.36 -7.55
N LYS A 29 7.51 6.16 -7.46
CA LYS A 29 8.86 5.70 -7.09
C LYS A 29 8.85 4.94 -5.75
N PRO A 30 8.26 5.45 -4.64
CA PRO A 30 8.12 4.72 -3.39
C PRO A 30 7.64 3.26 -3.57
N TYR A 31 6.48 3.05 -4.21
CA TYR A 31 5.94 1.71 -4.41
C TYR A 31 6.82 0.85 -5.31
N ASN A 32 7.37 1.45 -6.37
CA ASN A 32 8.26 0.72 -7.26
C ASN A 32 9.54 0.24 -6.55
N GLU A 33 10.01 0.93 -5.51
CA GLU A 33 11.15 0.49 -4.70
C GLU A 33 10.83 -0.74 -3.85
N PHE A 34 9.61 -0.88 -3.33
CA PHE A 34 9.18 -2.00 -2.49
C PHE A 34 9.05 -3.35 -3.23
N GLN A 35 9.06 -3.33 -4.56
CA GLN A 35 8.93 -4.53 -5.40
C GLN A 35 10.20 -4.89 -6.18
N LYS A 36 11.33 -4.20 -5.93
CA LYS A 36 12.59 -4.42 -6.67
C LYS A 36 13.13 -5.84 -6.55
N ASP A 37 12.96 -6.44 -5.38
CA ASP A 37 13.51 -7.76 -5.07
C ASP A 37 12.48 -8.90 -5.26
N PHE A 38 11.28 -8.58 -5.75
CA PHE A 38 10.25 -9.58 -6.01
C PHE A 38 10.57 -10.30 -7.34
N PRO A 39 10.42 -11.64 -7.40
CA PRO A 39 10.59 -12.37 -8.65
C PRO A 39 9.62 -11.83 -9.71
N GLU A 40 10.09 -11.71 -10.95
CA GLU A 40 9.27 -11.19 -12.06
C GLU A 40 8.12 -12.16 -12.34
N ILE A 41 6.90 -11.75 -12.00
CA ILE A 41 5.65 -12.34 -12.48
C ILE A 41 4.82 -11.17 -13.00
N GLU A 42 4.83 -10.97 -14.31
CA GLU A 42 4.06 -9.94 -15.01
C GLU A 42 2.73 -10.53 -15.47
N GLU A 43 1.61 -10.11 -14.89
CA GLU A 43 0.33 -10.22 -15.61
C GLU A 43 -0.75 -9.17 -15.26
N SER A 44 -0.51 -8.20 -14.35
CA SER A 44 -1.57 -7.22 -14.01
C SER A 44 -1.13 -5.87 -13.41
N GLY A 45 0.17 -5.54 -13.43
CA GLY A 45 0.69 -4.34 -12.74
C GLY A 45 0.88 -4.52 -11.23
N VAL A 46 0.56 -5.70 -10.70
CA VAL A 46 0.83 -6.12 -9.32
C VAL A 46 1.92 -7.18 -9.34
N LYS A 47 3.03 -6.96 -8.62
CA LYS A 47 4.04 -8.01 -8.40
C LYS A 47 3.72 -8.81 -7.15
N ILE A 48 3.77 -10.14 -7.26
CA ILE A 48 3.47 -11.06 -6.15
C ILE A 48 4.70 -11.91 -5.83
N TYR A 49 5.02 -12.01 -4.55
CA TYR A 49 6.04 -12.89 -3.98
C TYR A 49 5.38 -13.81 -2.95
N THR A 50 5.67 -15.10 -2.96
CA THR A 50 5.20 -16.03 -1.92
C THR A 50 6.39 -16.52 -1.10
N ASP A 51 6.33 -16.38 0.22
CA ASP A 51 7.38 -16.91 1.10
C ASP A 51 7.21 -18.41 1.37
N LYS A 52 8.23 -19.00 1.98
CA LYS A 52 8.26 -20.42 2.36
C LYS A 52 7.18 -20.85 3.35
N ASP A 53 6.57 -19.91 4.07
CA ASP A 53 5.52 -20.16 5.06
C ASP A 53 4.13 -19.99 4.43
N GLY A 54 4.04 -19.75 3.11
CA GLY A 54 2.79 -19.62 2.38
C GLY A 54 2.22 -18.20 2.35
N PHE A 55 2.90 -17.20 2.89
CA PHE A 55 2.40 -15.82 2.84
C PHE A 55 2.68 -15.19 1.49
N GLN A 56 1.67 -14.56 0.92
CA GLN A 56 1.75 -13.81 -0.32
C GLN A 56 1.94 -12.32 -0.02
N TYR A 57 2.93 -11.72 -0.66
CA TYR A 57 3.25 -10.31 -0.60
C TYR A 57 2.94 -9.73 -1.97
N SER A 58 2.23 -8.60 -2.01
CA SER A 58 1.95 -7.91 -3.25
C SER A 58 2.20 -6.42 -3.14
N VAL A 59 2.62 -5.84 -4.26
CA VAL A 59 2.80 -4.40 -4.42
C VAL A 59 1.98 -3.96 -5.62
N SER A 60 1.01 -3.09 -5.36
CA SER A 60 0.26 -2.37 -6.39
C SER A 60 0.85 -0.96 -6.49
N VAL A 61 1.52 -0.67 -7.60
CA VAL A 61 2.02 0.68 -7.87
C VAL A 61 0.84 1.59 -8.26
N PRO A 62 0.87 2.89 -7.91
CA PRO A 62 -0.16 3.82 -8.33
C PRO A 62 -0.27 3.89 -9.86
N ASP A 63 -1.49 3.87 -10.38
CA ASP A 63 -1.73 4.17 -11.78
C ASP A 63 -1.27 5.59 -12.13
N TYR A 64 -1.03 5.83 -13.42
CA TYR A 64 -0.53 7.11 -13.91
C TYR A 64 -1.39 8.29 -13.42
N LEU A 65 -0.74 9.22 -12.71
CA LEU A 65 -1.33 10.41 -12.07
C LEU A 65 -2.32 10.14 -10.92
N LEU A 66 -2.47 8.89 -10.48
CA LEU A 66 -3.15 8.53 -9.23
C LEU A 66 -2.15 8.47 -8.08
N TRP A 67 -2.59 8.83 -6.87
CA TRP A 67 -1.69 9.02 -5.73
C TRP A 67 -1.64 7.81 -4.78
N ASN A 68 -2.47 6.81 -5.04
CA ASN A 68 -2.70 5.64 -4.22
C ASN A 68 -2.22 4.37 -4.91
N GLY A 69 -1.22 3.73 -4.32
CA GLY A 69 -0.94 2.31 -4.47
C GLY A 69 -1.17 1.62 -3.13
N ASN A 70 -0.83 0.35 -3.01
CA ASN A 70 -0.81 -0.33 -1.73
C ASN A 70 0.20 -1.48 -1.72
N LEU A 71 0.67 -1.80 -0.53
CA LEU A 71 1.34 -3.06 -0.22
C LEU A 71 0.32 -3.98 0.44
N ALA A 72 0.40 -5.28 0.21
CA ALA A 72 -0.43 -6.23 0.93
C ALA A 72 0.34 -7.49 1.27
N ILE A 73 0.11 -8.01 2.46
CA ILE A 73 0.54 -9.36 2.86
C ILE A 73 -0.71 -10.15 3.24
N ALA A 74 -0.86 -11.34 2.67
CA ALA A 74 -1.98 -12.23 2.93
C ALA A 74 -1.49 -13.65 3.22
N GLU A 75 -2.24 -14.41 4.01
CA GLU A 75 -2.07 -15.86 4.10
C GLU A 75 -2.47 -16.52 2.76
N SER A 76 -1.98 -17.72 2.47
CA SER A 76 -2.20 -18.41 1.19
C SER A 76 -3.68 -18.67 0.85
N ASP A 77 -4.55 -18.78 1.86
CA ASP A 77 -6.00 -18.93 1.71
C ASP A 77 -6.73 -17.56 1.75
N VAL A 78 -5.98 -16.47 1.86
CA VAL A 78 -6.44 -15.07 1.93
C VAL A 78 -7.41 -14.84 3.09
N ARG A 79 -7.36 -15.64 4.16
CA ARG A 79 -8.24 -15.45 5.32
C ARG A 79 -7.98 -14.14 6.05
N TYR A 80 -6.72 -13.74 6.09
CA TYR A 80 -6.26 -12.49 6.68
C TYR A 80 -5.35 -11.78 5.70
N ALA A 81 -5.55 -10.48 5.50
CA ALA A 81 -4.66 -9.65 4.72
C ALA A 81 -4.40 -8.31 5.41
N LEU A 82 -3.13 -7.97 5.64
CA LEU A 82 -2.72 -6.62 6.01
C LEU A 82 -2.50 -5.80 4.74
N ILE A 83 -3.19 -4.67 4.64
CA ILE A 83 -3.04 -3.69 3.56
C ILE A 83 -2.37 -2.45 4.12
N ILE A 84 -1.37 -1.94 3.41
CA ILE A 84 -0.54 -0.81 3.83
C ILE A 84 -0.54 0.23 2.70
N TRP A 85 -0.89 1.46 3.06
CA TRP A 85 -0.83 2.62 2.19
C TRP A 85 0.29 3.56 2.64
N ILE A 86 1.23 3.82 1.75
CA ILE A 86 2.29 4.79 1.93
C ILE A 86 1.77 6.16 1.49
N LYS A 87 1.80 7.14 2.39
CA LYS A 87 1.41 8.51 2.06
C LYS A 87 2.43 9.13 1.09
N PRO A 88 2.00 10.07 0.22
CA PRO A 88 2.90 10.72 -0.70
C PRO A 88 4.16 11.27 -0.02
N PHE A 89 5.30 11.16 -0.68
CA PHE A 89 6.61 11.60 -0.16
C PHE A 89 7.02 10.92 1.17
N HIS A 90 6.54 9.70 1.44
CA HIS A 90 6.82 8.95 2.68
C HIS A 90 6.43 9.70 3.96
N GLN A 91 5.42 10.57 3.90
CA GLN A 91 4.97 11.38 5.04
C GLN A 91 4.29 10.57 6.16
N GLY A 92 4.12 9.26 5.96
CA GLY A 92 3.56 8.36 6.93
C GLY A 92 2.94 7.14 6.27
N ILE A 93 2.35 6.30 7.11
CA ILE A 93 1.73 5.04 6.72
C ILE A 93 0.31 5.03 7.28
N SER A 94 -0.62 4.54 6.48
CA SER A 94 -1.94 4.09 6.92
C SER A 94 -2.02 2.58 6.67
N GLN A 95 -2.74 1.88 7.52
CA GLN A 95 -2.77 0.42 7.47
C GLN A 95 -4.14 -0.08 7.91
N GLY A 96 -4.55 -1.21 7.34
CA GLY A 96 -5.79 -1.87 7.69
C GLY A 96 -5.65 -3.37 7.52
N VAL A 97 -6.53 -4.11 8.15
CA VAL A 97 -6.60 -5.55 8.00
C VAL A 97 -7.95 -5.94 7.41
N LEU A 98 -7.91 -6.88 6.50
CA LEU A 98 -9.05 -7.54 5.93
C LEU A 98 -9.14 -8.96 6.53
N PHE A 99 -10.29 -9.26 7.09
CA PHE A 99 -10.70 -10.55 7.61
C PHE A 99 -11.73 -11.14 6.67
N ASN A 100 -11.38 -12.20 5.95
CA ASN A 100 -12.32 -12.95 5.11
C ASN A 100 -12.94 -14.09 5.90
N ASP A 101 -14.24 -14.32 5.68
CA ASP A 101 -15.02 -15.39 6.32
C ASP A 101 -14.92 -15.41 7.85
N TYR A 102 -14.72 -14.24 8.47
CA TYR A 102 -14.70 -14.10 9.92
C TYR A 102 -16.14 -14.04 10.45
N LYS A 103 -16.57 -15.10 11.14
CA LYS A 103 -17.96 -15.26 11.58
C LYS A 103 -18.95 -15.08 10.41
N ASP A 104 -18.63 -15.66 9.25
CA ASP A 104 -19.40 -15.59 8.00
C ASP A 104 -19.50 -14.17 7.40
N LEU A 105 -18.61 -13.26 7.78
CA LEU A 105 -18.54 -11.89 7.28
C LEU A 105 -17.15 -11.55 6.75
N ASN A 106 -17.11 -10.68 5.75
CA ASN A 106 -15.89 -10.01 5.31
C ASN A 106 -15.80 -8.66 6.02
N THR A 107 -14.76 -8.48 6.82
CA THR A 107 -14.58 -7.31 7.68
C THR A 107 -13.27 -6.60 7.33
N GLN A 108 -13.30 -5.27 7.25
CA GLN A 108 -12.13 -4.44 7.01
C GLN A 108 -12.00 -3.43 8.13
N ILE A 109 -10.85 -3.40 8.81
CA ILE A 109 -10.61 -2.58 9.99
C ILE A 109 -9.36 -1.75 9.78
N MET A 110 -9.47 -0.44 9.96
CA MET A 110 -8.30 0.45 9.98
C MET A 110 -7.56 0.31 11.30
N LEU A 111 -6.22 0.26 11.24
CA LEU A 111 -5.38 0.00 12.39
C LEU A 111 -4.41 1.17 12.65
N SER A 112 -4.36 1.62 13.89
CA SER A 112 -3.30 2.52 14.36
C SER A 112 -2.01 1.78 14.72
N SER A 113 -2.12 0.49 15.07
CA SER A 113 -1.01 -0.45 15.26
C SER A 113 -1.50 -1.90 15.15
N SER A 114 -0.58 -2.87 15.18
CA SER A 114 -0.85 -4.32 15.21
C SER A 114 -1.79 -4.77 16.34
N LYS A 115 -1.96 -3.92 17.36
CA LYS A 115 -2.76 -4.19 18.57
C LYS A 115 -3.89 -3.20 18.77
N LYS A 116 -4.10 -2.24 17.86
CA LYS A 116 -5.06 -1.17 18.10
C LYS A 116 -5.79 -0.75 16.83
N ALA A 117 -7.11 -0.94 16.84
CA ALA A 117 -8.01 -0.41 15.83
C ALA A 117 -8.07 1.13 15.90
N GLU A 118 -8.34 1.78 14.76
CA GLU A 118 -8.68 3.21 14.75
C GLU A 118 -10.06 3.46 15.35
N ASP A 119 -11.02 2.57 15.08
CA ASP A 119 -12.35 2.56 15.69
C ASP A 119 -12.37 1.64 16.93
N GLN A 120 -12.88 2.15 18.04
CA GLN A 120 -12.98 1.38 19.28
C GLN A 120 -14.00 0.23 19.17
N GLU A 121 -15.02 0.35 18.33
CA GLU A 121 -16.01 -0.71 18.11
C GLU A 121 -15.39 -1.97 17.49
N ASP A 122 -14.28 -1.83 16.77
CA ASP A 122 -13.55 -2.92 16.12
C ASP A 122 -12.44 -3.54 16.99
N GLN A 123 -12.11 -2.92 18.13
CA GLN A 123 -10.95 -3.31 18.94
C GLN A 123 -11.03 -4.76 19.42
N TRP A 124 -12.22 -5.27 19.73
CA TRP A 124 -12.38 -6.64 20.17
C TRP A 124 -11.97 -7.67 19.09
N ILE A 125 -12.16 -7.35 17.81
CA ILE A 125 -11.72 -8.20 16.68
C ILE A 125 -10.19 -8.21 16.62
N VAL A 126 -9.56 -7.04 16.82
CA VAL A 126 -8.11 -6.91 16.87
C VAL A 126 -7.52 -7.71 18.03
N ASP A 127 -8.14 -7.64 19.21
CA ASP A 127 -7.69 -8.36 20.40
C ASP A 127 -7.80 -9.89 20.21
N GLU A 128 -8.94 -10.38 19.68
CA GLU A 128 -9.17 -11.80 19.35
C GLU A 128 -8.15 -12.35 18.33
N ASN A 129 -7.67 -11.50 17.40
CA ASN A 129 -6.77 -11.89 16.32
C ASN A 129 -5.31 -11.41 16.51
N SER A 130 -4.95 -10.98 17.73
CA SER A 130 -3.65 -10.33 18.02
C SER A 130 -2.41 -11.14 17.60
N THR A 131 -2.47 -12.47 17.68
CA THR A 131 -1.33 -13.34 17.30
C THR A 131 -1.06 -13.30 15.80
N ILE A 132 -2.11 -13.44 14.96
CA ILE A 132 -1.95 -13.40 13.51
C ILE A 132 -1.57 -11.98 13.05
N LEU A 133 -2.18 -10.95 13.63
CA LEU A 133 -1.84 -9.55 13.35
C LEU A 133 -0.37 -9.26 13.66
N THR A 134 0.13 -9.70 14.82
CA THR A 134 1.55 -9.54 15.16
C THR A 134 2.45 -10.23 14.12
N THR A 135 2.08 -11.46 13.72
CA THR A 135 2.84 -12.24 12.73
C THR A 135 2.93 -11.55 11.37
N ILE A 136 1.80 -11.07 10.84
CA ILE A 136 1.77 -10.43 9.52
C ILE A 136 2.47 -9.07 9.53
N PHE A 137 2.42 -8.32 10.64
CA PHE A 137 3.17 -7.08 10.82
C PHE A 137 4.68 -7.32 10.86
N GLU A 138 5.15 -8.33 11.60
CA GLU A 138 6.56 -8.70 11.66
C GLU A 138 7.09 -9.13 10.28
N LYS A 139 6.30 -9.92 9.55
CA LYS A 139 6.60 -10.31 8.17
C LYS A 139 6.67 -9.11 7.22
N ALA A 140 5.69 -8.20 7.26
CA ALA A 140 5.70 -6.98 6.47
C ALA A 140 6.92 -6.09 6.77
N ASN A 141 7.26 -5.93 8.05
CA ASN A 141 8.46 -5.19 8.47
C ASN A 141 9.75 -5.84 7.97
N LYS A 142 9.82 -7.17 7.95
CA LYS A 142 10.99 -7.88 7.44
C LYS A 142 11.20 -7.68 5.94
N VAL A 143 10.12 -7.62 5.17
CA VAL A 143 10.19 -7.46 3.70
C VAL A 143 10.39 -6.01 3.30
N TRP A 144 9.68 -5.07 3.91
CA TRP A 144 9.66 -3.66 3.46
C TRP A 144 10.36 -2.68 4.41
N ASN A 145 10.83 -3.11 5.58
CA ASN A 145 11.53 -2.29 6.57
C ASN A 145 10.77 -1.01 6.96
N LEU A 146 9.46 -1.14 7.22
CA LEU A 146 8.55 -0.02 7.43
C LEU A 146 8.44 0.47 8.88
N GLY A 147 8.92 -0.31 9.85
CA GLY A 147 8.81 0.03 11.27
C GLY A 147 7.36 0.07 11.78
N LEU A 148 6.47 -0.72 11.19
CA LEU A 148 5.10 -0.89 11.66
C LEU A 148 5.11 -1.37 13.12
N LYS A 149 4.18 -0.85 13.91
CA LYS A 149 4.01 -1.18 15.33
C LYS A 149 2.71 -1.93 15.52
#